data_AF-D4E9S8-F1
#
_entry.id   AF-D4E9S8-F1
#
_cell.length_a   1.000
_cell.length_b   1.000
_cell.length_c   1.000
_cell.angle_alpha   90.00
_cell.angle_beta   90.00
_cell.angle_gamma   90.00
#
_symmetry.space_group_name_H-M   'P 1'
#
loop_
_entity.id
_entity.type
_entity.pdbx_description
1 polymer ?
#
loop_
_entity_poly.entity_id
_entity_poly.type
_entity_poly.pdbx_seq_one_letter_code
_entity_poly.pdbx_strand_id
1 'polypeptide(L)'
;MVATNDATHPAPPDETVTAAREHILPLAPVAGAGLFLFAAAEKVIPMTIALAKDTPEIRSAVIAELNSLLLRDGNPDSDLHPSRISEAISIAAGEYAHRLDVPSSIIHLGKELPVLGQVTWSTYSAG
;
A
#
# COMPACT_ATOMS: atom_id res chain seq x y z
N MET A 1 -16.27 -4.51 -2.84
CA MET A 1 -14.88 -4.51 -3.33
C MET A 1 -14.27 -5.87 -3.08
N VAL A 2 -13.53 -6.42 -4.03
CA VAL A 2 -12.75 -7.67 -3.88
C VAL A 2 -11.26 -7.32 -3.93
N ALA A 3 -10.46 -7.86 -3.02
CA ALA A 3 -9.02 -7.62 -2.89
C ALA A 3 -8.27 -8.93 -2.57
N THR A 4 -6.97 -8.96 -2.81
CA THR A 4 -6.07 -10.08 -2.47
C THR A 4 -5.16 -9.70 -1.29
N ASN A 5 -4.41 -10.68 -0.77
CA ASN A 5 -3.35 -10.44 0.22
C ASN A 5 -1.96 -10.22 -0.43
N ASP A 6 -1.90 -9.95 -1.74
CA ASP A 6 -0.65 -9.58 -2.40
C ASP A 6 -0.32 -8.12 -2.08
N ALA A 7 0.78 -7.89 -1.35
CA ALA A 7 1.20 -6.56 -0.93
C ALA A 7 1.65 -5.66 -2.08
N THR A 8 1.99 -6.24 -3.23
CA THR A 8 2.44 -5.50 -4.43
C THR A 8 1.32 -5.28 -5.44
N HIS A 9 0.34 -6.19 -5.46
CA HIS A 9 -0.80 -6.16 -6.37
C HIS A 9 -2.10 -6.60 -5.66
N PRO A 10 -2.64 -5.77 -4.74
CA PRO A 10 -3.83 -6.11 -3.98
C PRO A 10 -5.11 -6.16 -4.83
N ALA A 11 -5.10 -5.60 -6.04
CA ALA A 11 -6.20 -5.75 -6.99
C ALA A 11 -6.25 -7.18 -7.56
N PRO A 12 -7.38 -7.90 -7.46
CA PRO A 12 -7.51 -9.24 -8.02
C PRO A 12 -7.69 -9.21 -9.53
N PRO A 13 -7.26 -10.26 -10.26
CA PRO A 13 -7.55 -10.39 -11.68
C PRO A 13 -9.05 -10.59 -11.94
N ASP A 14 -9.51 -10.26 -13.15
CA ASP A 14 -10.94 -10.30 -13.53
C ASP A 14 -11.60 -11.67 -13.34
N GLU A 15 -10.83 -12.75 -13.52
CA GLU A 15 -11.30 -14.13 -13.28
C GLU A 15 -11.74 -14.34 -11.83
N THR A 16 -11.00 -13.77 -10.87
CA THR A 16 -11.28 -13.90 -9.44
C THR A 16 -12.51 -13.07 -9.07
N VAL A 17 -12.65 -11.87 -9.66
CA VAL A 17 -13.84 -11.03 -9.48
C VAL A 17 -15.09 -11.72 -10.03
N THR A 18 -14.96 -12.38 -11.18
CA THR A 18 -16.06 -13.11 -11.83
C THR A 18 -16.47 -14.32 -10.98
N ALA A 19 -15.53 -15.13 -10.53
CA ALA A 19 -15.80 -16.27 -9.65
C ALA A 19 -16.48 -15.84 -8.34
N ALA A 20 -16.00 -14.74 -7.72
CA ALA A 20 -16.63 -14.17 -6.53
C ALA A 20 -18.06 -13.70 -6.81
N ARG A 21 -18.30 -13.06 -7.97
CA ARG A 21 -19.63 -12.62 -8.37
C ARG A 21 -20.59 -13.79 -8.56
N GLU A 22 -20.17 -14.81 -9.30
CA GLU A 22 -20.96 -16.02 -9.56
C GLU A 22 -21.33 -16.76 -8.27
N HIS A 23 -20.43 -16.77 -7.29
CA HIS A 23 -20.71 -17.41 -6.00
C HIS A 23 -21.72 -16.62 -5.14
N ILE A 24 -21.63 -15.29 -5.10
CA ILE A 24 -22.45 -14.47 -4.20
C ILE A 24 -23.82 -14.14 -4.80
N LEU A 25 -23.95 -14.00 -6.11
CA LEU A 25 -25.22 -13.62 -6.76
C LEU A 25 -26.42 -14.53 -6.37
N PRO A 26 -26.30 -15.87 -6.31
CA PRO A 26 -27.40 -16.74 -5.88
C PRO A 26 -27.79 -16.58 -4.40
N LEU A 27 -26.89 -16.02 -3.58
CA LEU A 27 -27.09 -15.78 -2.15
C LEU A 27 -27.63 -14.38 -1.85
N ALA A 28 -27.75 -13.53 -2.88
CA ALA A 28 -28.19 -12.15 -2.71
C ALA A 28 -29.66 -12.10 -2.23
N PRO A 29 -30.00 -11.19 -1.29
CA PRO A 29 -31.37 -11.07 -0.79
C PRO A 29 -32.36 -10.75 -1.92
N VAL A 30 -33.54 -11.38 -1.87
CA VAL A 30 -34.59 -11.26 -2.89
C VAL A 30 -35.15 -9.82 -3.03
N ALA A 31 -34.90 -8.96 -2.05
CA ALA A 31 -35.38 -7.58 -2.01
C ALA A 31 -34.33 -6.55 -2.48
N GLY A 32 -34.12 -6.46 -3.79
CA GLY A 32 -33.85 -5.23 -4.55
C GLY A 32 -32.61 -4.36 -4.26
N ALA A 33 -31.82 -4.61 -3.20
CA ALA A 33 -30.53 -3.95 -3.02
C ALA A 33 -29.54 -4.54 -4.03
N GLY A 34 -29.25 -3.79 -5.10
CA GLY A 34 -28.29 -4.22 -6.13
C GLY A 34 -26.93 -4.51 -5.50
N LEU A 35 -26.51 -5.77 -5.56
CA LEU A 35 -25.18 -6.19 -5.14
C LEU A 35 -24.19 -5.87 -6.28
N PHE A 36 -23.27 -4.95 -6.03
CA PHE A 36 -22.24 -4.55 -7.00
C PHE A 36 -20.85 -5.04 -6.55
N LEU A 37 -20.36 -6.12 -7.20
CA LEU A 37 -18.97 -6.55 -7.06
C LEU A 37 -18.10 -5.87 -8.10
N PHE A 38 -17.03 -5.23 -7.63
CA PHE A 38 -15.96 -4.63 -8.41
C PHE A 38 -14.61 -4.90 -7.74
N ALA A 39 -13.54 -4.98 -8.53
CA ALA A 39 -12.16 -5.09 -8.04
C ALA A 39 -11.77 -3.83 -7.24
N ALA A 40 -10.88 -3.99 -6.26
CA ALA A 40 -10.19 -2.84 -5.69
C ALA A 40 -9.39 -2.12 -6.79
N ALA A 41 -9.41 -0.78 -6.78
CA ALA A 41 -8.50 0.02 -7.58
C ALA A 41 -7.23 0.32 -6.78
N GLU A 42 -6.09 0.39 -7.45
CA GLU A 42 -4.80 0.67 -6.82
C GLU A 42 -4.47 2.16 -6.88
N LYS A 43 -4.01 2.72 -5.76
CA LYS A 43 -3.46 4.07 -5.66
C LYS A 43 -1.94 4.00 -5.51
N VAL A 44 -1.21 4.39 -6.55
CA VAL A 44 0.25 4.34 -6.54
C VAL A 44 0.83 5.46 -5.66
N ILE A 45 1.61 5.10 -4.64
CA ILE A 45 2.22 6.04 -3.70
C ILE A 45 3.73 6.15 -3.97
N PRO A 46 4.22 7.23 -4.60
CA PRO A 46 5.65 7.44 -4.82
C PRO A 46 6.35 7.76 -3.50
N MET A 47 7.60 7.32 -3.37
CA MET A 47 8.42 7.55 -2.17
C MET A 47 9.72 8.26 -2.54
N THR A 48 10.16 9.18 -1.69
CA THR A 48 11.52 9.74 -1.73
C THR A 48 12.13 9.62 -0.35
N ILE A 49 13.21 8.85 -0.24
CA ILE A 49 13.81 8.45 1.03
C ILE A 49 15.32 8.68 0.96
N ALA A 50 15.87 9.29 2.00
CA ALA A 50 17.31 9.35 2.22
C ALA A 50 17.69 8.37 3.34
N LEU A 51 18.60 7.44 3.08
CA LEU A 51 19.12 6.52 4.09
C LEU A 51 20.52 6.97 4.52
N ALA A 52 20.77 7.04 5.83
CA ALA A 52 22.11 7.37 6.35
C ALA A 52 23.16 6.32 5.94
N LYS A 53 22.74 5.05 5.88
CA LYS A 53 23.52 3.96 5.29
C LYS A 53 22.76 3.42 4.08
N ASP A 54 23.19 3.85 2.90
CA ASP A 54 22.52 3.52 1.66
C ASP A 54 23.20 2.33 0.96
N THR A 55 22.71 1.12 1.21
CA THR A 55 23.14 -0.11 0.52
C THR A 55 21.96 -0.83 -0.14
N PRO A 56 22.18 -1.63 -1.19
CA PRO A 56 21.11 -2.39 -1.84
C PRO A 56 20.32 -3.29 -0.89
N GLU A 57 20.97 -3.87 0.10
CA GLU A 57 20.35 -4.76 1.09
C GLU A 57 19.36 -3.99 1.99
N ILE A 58 19.76 -2.80 2.47
CA ILE A 58 18.91 -1.96 3.31
C ILE A 58 17.74 -1.41 2.48
N ARG A 59 17.99 -0.98 1.24
CA ARG A 59 16.92 -0.54 0.32
C ARG A 59 15.88 -1.64 0.11
N SER A 60 16.33 -2.89 -0.08
CA SER A 60 15.43 -4.04 -0.24
C SER A 60 14.60 -4.29 1.03
N ALA A 61 15.23 -4.23 2.21
CA ALA A 61 14.53 -4.37 3.49
C ALA A 61 13.47 -3.26 3.68
N VAL A 62 13.81 -2.00 3.36
CA VAL A 62 12.86 -0.87 3.42
C VAL A 62 11.68 -1.09 2.48
N ILE A 63 11.93 -1.53 1.23
CA ILE A 63 10.85 -1.83 0.27
C ILE A 63 9.93 -2.93 0.81
N ALA A 64 10.46 -3.97 1.44
CA ALA A 64 9.66 -5.04 2.03
C ALA A 64 8.76 -4.53 3.16
N GLU A 65 9.30 -3.71 4.08
CA GLU A 65 8.51 -3.13 5.17
C GLU A 65 7.45 -2.13 4.68
N LEU A 66 7.75 -1.34 3.63
CA LEU A 66 6.78 -0.44 3.02
C LEU A 66 5.62 -1.22 2.38
N ASN A 67 5.91 -2.30 1.63
CA ASN A 67 4.85 -3.14 1.08
C ASN A 67 3.99 -3.77 2.20
N SER A 68 4.61 -4.26 3.27
CA SER A 68 3.92 -4.79 4.45
C SER A 68 3.01 -3.74 5.11
N LEU A 69 3.50 -2.52 5.29
CA LEU A 69 2.73 -1.40 5.82
C LEU A 69 1.51 -1.09 4.95
N LEU A 70 1.71 -0.94 3.63
CA LEU A 70 0.62 -0.58 2.71
C LEU A 70 -0.45 -1.66 2.67
N LEU A 71 -0.09 -2.94 2.74
CA LEU A 71 -1.06 -4.02 2.85
C LEU A 71 -1.83 -3.99 4.19
N ARG A 72 -1.15 -3.70 5.30
CA ARG A 72 -1.74 -3.75 6.65
C ARG A 72 -2.63 -2.54 6.96
N ASP A 73 -2.14 -1.35 6.66
CA ASP A 73 -2.76 -0.08 7.07
C ASP A 73 -3.53 0.60 5.91
N GLY A 74 -3.32 0.16 4.67
CA GLY A 74 -3.92 0.71 3.46
C GLY A 74 -5.36 0.30 3.20
N ASN A 75 -6.27 0.65 4.10
CA ASN A 75 -7.70 0.38 3.96
C ASN A 75 -8.43 1.46 3.15
N PRO A 76 -9.57 1.15 2.51
CA PRO A 76 -10.42 2.18 1.90
C PRO A 76 -10.93 3.17 2.94
N ASP A 77 -11.10 4.43 2.52
CA ASP A 77 -11.58 5.54 3.34
C ASP A 77 -10.74 5.76 4.63
N SER A 78 -9.44 5.42 4.57
CA SER A 78 -8.48 5.62 5.65
C SER A 78 -7.39 6.64 5.31
N ASP A 79 -6.62 7.04 6.31
CA ASP A 79 -5.49 7.95 6.14
C ASP A 79 -4.15 7.23 6.33
N LEU A 80 -3.22 7.46 5.42
CA LEU A 80 -1.83 7.04 5.56
C LEU A 80 -0.97 8.22 6.00
N HIS A 81 -0.55 8.20 7.27
CA HIS A 81 0.25 9.24 7.86
C HIS A 81 1.75 9.08 7.54
N PRO A 82 2.49 10.15 7.20
CA PRO A 82 3.94 10.09 6.99
C PRO A 82 4.71 9.48 8.17
N SER A 83 4.22 9.67 9.40
CA SER A 83 4.82 9.07 10.60
C SER A 83 4.76 7.54 10.60
N ARG A 84 3.70 6.94 10.07
CA ARG A 84 3.55 5.47 9.95
C ARG A 84 4.47 4.92 8.86
N ILE A 85 4.63 5.66 7.77
CA ILE A 85 5.59 5.34 6.71
C ILE A 85 7.02 5.40 7.26
N SER A 86 7.36 6.48 7.96
CA SER A 86 8.67 6.64 8.61
C SER A 86 8.94 5.53 9.63
N GLU A 87 7.95 5.13 10.44
CA GLU A 87 8.06 3.99 11.35
C GLU A 87 8.41 2.69 10.63
N ALA A 88 7.74 2.38 9.50
CA ALA A 88 8.06 1.19 8.72
C ALA A 88 9.49 1.22 8.15
N ILE A 89 9.96 2.38 7.69
CA ILE A 89 11.35 2.54 7.24
C ILE A 89 12.31 2.29 8.40
N SER A 90 12.02 2.80 9.60
CA SER A 90 12.86 2.62 10.80
C SER A 90 12.92 1.19 11.35
N ILE A 91 11.97 0.32 11.00
CA ILE A 91 11.98 -1.09 11.41
C ILE A 91 12.82 -1.94 10.44
N ALA A 92 13.12 -1.43 9.25
CA ALA A 92 13.84 -2.18 8.23
C ALA A 92 15.21 -2.66 8.70
N ALA A 93 15.53 -3.92 8.40
CA ALA A 93 16.76 -4.55 8.84
C ALA A 93 18.01 -3.77 8.37
N GLY A 94 18.85 -3.36 9.33
CA GLY A 94 20.08 -2.62 9.06
C GLY A 94 19.89 -1.12 8.82
N GLU A 95 18.65 -0.61 8.86
CA GLU A 95 18.38 0.83 8.94
C GLU A 95 18.89 1.38 10.29
N TYR A 96 19.29 2.65 10.29
CA TYR A 96 19.78 3.34 11.48
C TYR A 96 19.21 4.75 11.61
N ALA A 97 19.22 5.48 10.49
CA ALA A 97 18.57 6.77 10.37
C ALA A 97 18.17 7.00 8.91
N HIS A 98 17.04 7.67 8.73
CA HIS A 98 16.52 8.04 7.44
C HIS A 98 15.82 9.40 7.50
N ARG A 99 15.54 9.93 6.31
CA ARG A 99 14.65 11.06 6.11
C ARG A 99 13.62 10.68 5.06
N LEU A 100 12.34 10.86 5.38
CA LEU A 100 11.23 10.70 4.45
C LEU A 100 10.92 12.07 3.84
N ASP A 101 11.28 12.27 2.57
CA ASP A 101 11.05 13.53 1.85
C ASP A 101 9.66 13.52 1.18
N VAL A 102 9.25 12.37 0.64
CA VAL A 102 7.93 12.16 0.01
C VAL A 102 7.37 10.80 0.45
N PRO A 103 6.11 10.72 0.92
CA PRO A 103 5.16 11.82 1.09
C PRO A 103 5.46 12.70 2.30
N SER A 104 5.23 14.02 2.17
CA SER A 104 5.41 15.01 3.24
C SER A 104 4.11 15.41 3.95
N SER A 105 2.97 14.90 3.50
CA SER A 105 1.64 15.15 4.07
C SER A 105 0.85 13.86 4.18
N ILE A 106 -0.24 13.90 4.96
CA ILE A 106 -1.20 12.79 5.04
C ILE A 106 -1.74 12.47 3.65
N ILE A 107 -1.81 11.18 3.33
CA ILE A 107 -2.46 10.68 2.13
C ILE A 107 -3.85 10.18 2.52
N HIS A 108 -4.88 10.78 1.95
CA HIS A 108 -6.26 10.34 2.11
C HIS A 108 -6.56 9.25 1.07
N LEU A 109 -6.85 8.05 1.53
CA LEU A 109 -7.28 6.93 0.69
C LEU A 109 -8.80 7.03 0.50
N GLY A 110 -9.24 7.08 -0.75
CA GLY A 110 -10.66 6.96 -1.08
C GLY A 110 -11.07 5.49 -1.14
N LYS A 111 -11.75 5.11 -2.22
CA LYS A 111 -12.13 3.70 -2.48
C LYS A 111 -11.00 2.85 -3.07
N GLU A 112 -9.76 3.30 -2.93
CA GLU A 112 -8.56 2.70 -3.54
C GLU A 112 -7.68 2.07 -2.45
N LEU A 113 -6.94 1.03 -2.81
CA LEU A 113 -5.91 0.41 -1.96
C LEU A 113 -4.54 0.96 -2.37
N PRO A 114 -3.68 1.37 -1.42
CA PRO A 114 -2.39 1.93 -1.77
C PRO A 114 -1.42 0.83 -2.20
N VAL A 115 -0.61 1.13 -3.20
CA VAL A 115 0.50 0.28 -3.64
C VAL A 115 1.77 1.10 -3.70
N LEU A 116 2.90 0.45 -3.43
CA LEU A 116 4.19 1.12 -3.45
C LEU A 116 4.52 1.56 -4.89
N GLY A 117 4.73 2.85 -5.07
CA GLY A 117 5.20 3.41 -6.34
C GLY A 117 6.71 3.38 -6.48
N GLN A 118 7.23 4.18 -7.41
CA GLN A 118 8.67 4.35 -7.56
C GLN A 118 9.29 4.90 -6.27
N VAL A 119 10.33 4.22 -5.79
CA VAL A 119 11.15 4.68 -4.66
C VAL A 119 12.39 5.39 -5.19
N THR A 120 12.47 6.69 -4.92
CA THR A 120 13.62 7.53 -5.26
C THR A 120 14.52 7.66 -4.04
N TRP A 121 15.82 7.40 -4.20
CA TRP A 121 16.78 7.46 -3.12
C TRP A 121 17.58 8.77 -3.21
N SER A 122 17.46 9.61 -2.19
CA SER A 122 18.16 10.89 -2.10
C SER A 122 19.37 10.80 -1.17
N THR A 123 20.28 11.77 -1.26
CA THR A 123 21.43 11.83 -0.36
C THR A 123 20.99 12.21 1.05
N TYR A 124 21.48 11.46 2.03
CA TYR A 124 21.26 11.77 3.43
C TYR A 124 22.17 12.92 3.88
N SER A 125 21.56 13.97 4.41
CA SER A 125 22.23 15.07 5.08
C SER A 125 21.67 15.16 6.49
N ALA A 126 22.54 15.00 7.49
CA ALA A 126 22.21 15.40 8.85
C ALA A 126 22.10 16.92 8.83
N GLY A 127 20.87 17.44 8.88
CA GLY A 127 20.61 18.87 9.00
C GLY A 127 21.11 19.43 10.32
#